data_AF-W2IC37-F1
#
_entry.id   AF-W2IC37-F1
#
_cell.length_a   1.000
_cell.length_b   1.000
_cell.length_c   1.000
_cell.angle_alpha   90.00
_cell.angle_beta   90.00
_cell.angle_gamma   90.00
#
_symmetry.space_group_name_H-M   'P 1'
#
loop_
_entity.id
_entity.type
_entity.pdbx_description
1 polymer ?
#
loop_
_entity_poly.entity_id
_entity_poly.type
_entity_poly.pdbx_seq_one_letter_code
_entity_poly.pdbx_strand_id
1 'polypeptide(L)'
;SGKLFKTTFAGSHYAICASGEAGFTAYSSDLDITVEYLDGPVSVSKPELTDESTSCEVVQEATSLTPTALALATGSKIPSSTSRKLREESHMAMAATECDTCLTTPRPCIFLHGLGNPNDVAELQDTPKLTKKKFGDIHGHAPCCSEIKYAVMNTNDAGWRNDTLQQTFCDHSLSMSSTSDVAAGVIDNTIIVTHSMGGLVMAHALAKGKCSFSKTTSWVALSPPMTGSMASDYLMDICDDENNNIAAGLFEIVGQCPMPKSRKSTTYQGGKHTSPSIDAAYVAAQEAYRKNVAAAMCSDSFLGLLSTYQAPCILAGTAVPHKSKKNDGLVEFQSCLGGLDENLFGNHYLDRFYRPQLNHADTAFLTGEGILKDSQKPHKWFECLAL
;
A
#
# COMPACT_ATOMS: atom_id res chain seq x y z
N SER A 1 -31.30 20.65 24.17
CA SER A 1 -30.51 21.09 23.02
C SER A 1 -29.15 20.41 23.06
N GLY A 2 -28.88 19.49 22.14
CA GLY A 2 -27.60 18.77 22.09
C GLY A 2 -26.46 19.72 21.79
N LYS A 3 -25.36 19.62 22.53
CA LYS A 3 -24.11 20.34 22.21
C LYS A 3 -23.38 19.50 21.17
N LEU A 4 -23.13 20.06 19.99
CA LEU A 4 -22.28 19.46 18.98
C LEU A 4 -20.82 19.77 19.33
N PHE A 5 -19.98 18.75 19.42
CA PHE A 5 -18.55 18.92 19.71
C PHE A 5 -17.71 18.51 18.51
N LYS A 6 -16.77 19.36 18.10
CA LYS A 6 -15.77 18.99 17.08
C LYS A 6 -14.64 18.20 17.73
N THR A 7 -14.28 17.08 17.13
CA THR A 7 -13.05 16.35 17.47
C THR A 7 -12.34 15.91 16.20
N THR A 8 -11.10 15.43 16.36
CA THR A 8 -10.36 14.77 15.29
C THR A 8 -9.94 13.40 15.81
N PHE A 9 -10.20 12.37 15.03
CA PHE A 9 -9.79 11.00 15.34
C PHE A 9 -9.20 10.38 14.08
N ALA A 10 -8.02 9.76 14.22
CA ALA A 10 -7.35 9.07 13.12
C ALA A 10 -7.06 9.92 11.86
N GLY A 11 -7.01 11.26 12.00
CA GLY A 11 -6.77 12.20 10.91
C GLY A 11 -8.06 12.88 10.42
N SER A 12 -9.22 12.24 10.62
CA SER A 12 -10.50 12.74 10.15
C SER A 12 -11.24 13.56 11.21
N HIS A 13 -12.02 14.54 10.76
CA HIS A 13 -12.85 15.38 11.63
C HIS A 13 -14.19 14.72 11.92
N TYR A 14 -14.62 14.76 13.18
CA TYR A 14 -15.90 14.22 13.63
C TYR A 14 -16.72 15.26 14.40
N ALA A 15 -18.02 15.23 14.17
CA ALA A 15 -19.04 15.96 14.93
C ALA A 15 -19.66 15.01 15.96
N ILE A 16 -19.38 15.21 17.23
CA ILE A 16 -19.98 14.42 18.31
C ILE A 16 -21.29 15.06 18.75
N CYS A 17 -22.39 14.32 18.62
CA CYS A 17 -23.67 14.58 19.25
C CYS A 17 -23.82 13.68 20.48
N ALA A 18 -23.73 14.26 21.67
CA ALA A 18 -23.91 13.51 22.91
C ALA A 18 -25.40 13.31 23.23
N SER A 19 -25.79 12.08 23.54
CA SER A 19 -27.17 11.67 23.85
C SER A 19 -27.41 11.43 25.35
N GLY A 20 -26.49 11.89 26.21
CA GLY A 20 -26.57 11.69 27.67
C GLY A 20 -26.06 10.32 28.09
N GLU A 21 -26.80 9.63 28.96
CA GLU A 21 -26.42 8.31 29.50
C GLU A 21 -26.49 7.19 28.46
N ALA A 22 -27.18 7.40 27.33
CA ALA A 22 -27.30 6.44 26.23
C ALA A 22 -26.04 6.40 25.32
N GLY A 23 -25.06 7.27 25.54
CA GLY A 23 -23.85 7.36 24.74
C GLY A 23 -23.82 8.58 23.81
N PHE A 24 -23.21 8.43 22.63
CA PHE A 24 -23.05 9.50 21.65
C PHE A 24 -22.97 8.97 20.23
N THR A 25 -23.28 9.84 19.27
CA THR A 25 -23.02 9.58 17.85
C THR A 25 -21.94 10.54 17.36
N ALA A 26 -20.92 10.02 16.71
CA ALA A 26 -19.89 10.81 16.03
C ALA A 26 -20.12 10.74 14.52
N TYR A 27 -20.44 11.87 13.92
CA TYR A 27 -20.69 12.00 12.49
C TYR A 27 -19.43 12.40 11.75
N SER A 28 -19.11 11.73 10.63
CA SER A 28 -18.08 12.18 9.70
C SER A 28 -18.56 12.13 8.24
N SER A 29 -17.76 12.64 7.31
CA SER A 29 -18.07 12.52 5.87
C SER A 29 -18.07 11.06 5.39
N ASP A 30 -17.25 10.23 6.03
CA ASP A 30 -16.94 8.89 5.54
C ASP A 30 -17.57 7.79 6.42
N LEU A 31 -17.81 8.08 7.72
CA LEU A 31 -18.30 7.12 8.70
C LEU A 31 -19.06 7.79 9.85
N ASP A 32 -20.27 7.34 10.08
CA ASP A 32 -20.99 7.63 11.33
C ASP A 32 -20.75 6.51 12.35
N ILE A 33 -20.34 6.89 13.56
CA ILE A 33 -20.08 5.98 14.67
C ILE A 33 -21.12 6.21 15.76
N THR A 34 -21.95 5.21 16.01
CA THR A 34 -22.84 5.20 17.18
C THR A 34 -22.16 4.46 18.31
N VAL A 35 -21.98 5.14 19.44
CA VAL A 35 -21.42 4.58 20.67
C VAL A 35 -22.52 4.47 21.71
N GLU A 36 -22.76 3.27 22.17
CA GLU A 36 -23.68 2.95 23.26
C GLU A 36 -22.87 2.63 24.53
N TYR A 37 -23.33 3.14 25.67
CA TYR A 37 -22.78 2.76 26.97
C TYR A 37 -23.52 1.54 27.49
N LEU A 38 -22.79 0.45 27.72
CA LEU A 38 -23.35 -0.77 28.29
C LEU A 38 -23.65 -0.56 29.78
N ASP A 39 -24.73 -1.18 30.26
CA ASP A 39 -25.15 -1.12 31.67
C ASP A 39 -24.14 -1.77 32.64
N GLY A 40 -23.22 -2.57 32.13
CA GLY A 40 -22.17 -3.25 32.89
C GLY A 40 -20.93 -3.55 32.06
N PRO A 41 -19.80 -3.85 32.72
CA PRO A 41 -18.54 -4.12 32.04
C PRO A 41 -18.58 -5.44 31.27
N VAL A 42 -17.93 -5.48 30.10
CA VAL A 42 -17.67 -6.73 29.37
C VAL A 42 -16.48 -7.44 30.04
N SER A 43 -16.68 -8.69 30.44
CA SER A 43 -15.60 -9.51 30.98
C SER A 43 -14.71 -10.00 29.83
N VAL A 44 -13.52 -9.43 29.70
CA VAL A 44 -12.47 -9.94 28.81
C VAL A 44 -11.57 -10.85 29.63
N SER A 45 -11.74 -12.16 29.49
CA SER A 45 -10.86 -13.13 30.15
C SER A 45 -9.49 -13.15 29.46
N LYS A 46 -8.43 -13.22 30.27
CA LYS A 46 -7.10 -13.55 29.76
C LYS A 46 -7.19 -14.93 29.10
N PRO A 47 -6.76 -15.10 27.84
CA PRO A 47 -6.76 -16.41 27.19
C PRO A 47 -5.85 -17.38 27.94
N GLU A 48 -6.26 -18.65 28.02
CA GLU A 48 -5.44 -19.73 28.54
C GLU A 48 -4.35 -20.08 27.52
N LEU A 49 -3.10 -20.09 27.99
CA LEU A 49 -1.95 -20.43 27.16
C LEU A 49 -1.81 -21.95 27.15
N THR A 50 -1.87 -22.54 25.95
CA THR A 50 -1.84 -24.01 25.76
C THR A 50 -0.44 -24.59 25.71
N ASP A 51 0.59 -23.76 25.75
CA ASP A 51 2.01 -24.09 25.53
C ASP A 51 2.84 -24.08 26.83
N GLU A 52 2.19 -24.21 27.98
CA GLU A 52 2.78 -24.17 29.33
C GLU A 52 3.48 -22.84 29.70
N SER A 53 3.41 -21.82 28.85
CA SER A 53 3.96 -20.50 29.15
C SER A 53 3.12 -19.76 30.19
N THR A 54 3.78 -19.00 31.08
CA THR A 54 3.10 -18.23 32.15
C THR A 54 2.66 -16.83 31.70
N SER A 55 3.26 -16.33 30.61
CA SER A 55 2.98 -15.01 30.02
C SER A 55 3.39 -14.96 28.55
N CYS A 56 2.64 -14.22 27.75
CA CYS A 56 3.06 -13.86 26.40
C CYS A 56 4.21 -12.85 26.45
N GLU A 57 5.12 -12.93 25.48
CA GLU A 57 6.06 -11.84 25.22
C GLU A 57 5.29 -10.57 24.88
N VAL A 58 5.73 -9.42 25.41
CA VAL A 58 5.09 -8.14 25.17
C VAL A 58 5.39 -7.70 23.74
N VAL A 59 4.46 -8.00 22.84
CA VAL A 59 4.54 -7.63 21.41
C VAL A 59 4.15 -6.18 21.14
N GLN A 60 3.55 -5.48 22.12
CA GLN A 60 3.14 -4.08 21.96
C GLN A 60 3.18 -3.33 23.29
N GLU A 61 3.62 -2.07 23.26
CA GLU A 61 3.56 -1.19 24.43
C GLU A 61 2.10 -0.88 24.81
N ALA A 62 1.83 -0.85 26.12
CA ALA A 62 0.51 -0.52 26.64
C ALA A 62 0.11 0.91 26.23
N THR A 63 -1.10 1.06 25.70
CA THR A 63 -1.62 2.39 25.33
C THR A 63 -1.91 3.20 26.59
N SER A 64 -1.30 4.37 26.70
CA SER A 64 -1.61 5.30 27.79
C SER A 64 -3.03 5.83 27.65
N LEU A 65 -3.87 5.60 28.66
CA LEU A 65 -5.23 6.12 28.72
C LEU A 65 -5.32 7.22 29.78
N THR A 66 -6.12 8.26 29.49
CA THR A 66 -6.50 9.22 30.53
C THR A 66 -7.32 8.51 31.61
N PRO A 67 -7.36 9.01 32.86
CA PRO A 67 -8.18 8.42 33.92
C PRO A 67 -9.66 8.24 33.53
N THR A 68 -10.22 9.20 32.77
CA THR A 68 -11.58 9.13 32.24
C THR A 68 -11.72 8.05 31.17
N ALA A 69 -10.79 7.96 30.22
CA ALA A 69 -10.83 6.93 29.17
C ALA A 69 -10.65 5.52 29.76
N LEU A 70 -9.75 5.37 30.73
CA LEU A 70 -9.55 4.11 31.44
C LEU A 70 -10.81 3.69 32.21
N ALA A 71 -11.47 4.64 32.87
CA ALA A 71 -12.74 4.39 33.56
C ALA A 71 -13.85 3.95 32.60
N LEU A 72 -13.99 4.62 31.45
CA LEU A 72 -14.94 4.22 30.40
C LEU A 72 -14.62 2.83 29.82
N ALA A 73 -13.34 2.52 29.60
CA ALA A 73 -12.92 1.23 29.04
C ALA A 73 -13.05 0.05 30.02
N THR A 74 -12.96 0.31 31.32
CA THR A 74 -12.96 -0.75 32.36
C THR A 74 -14.26 -0.82 33.16
N GLY A 75 -15.20 0.10 32.93
CA GLY A 75 -16.39 0.26 33.77
C GLY A 75 -16.08 0.78 35.18
N SER A 76 -14.89 1.34 35.41
CA SER A 76 -14.55 1.98 36.69
C SER A 76 -15.27 3.31 36.86
N LYS A 77 -15.38 3.80 38.10
CA LYS A 77 -16.02 5.09 38.38
C LYS A 77 -15.30 6.22 37.64
N ILE A 78 -16.04 6.93 36.78
CA ILE A 78 -15.51 8.10 36.05
C ILE A 78 -15.06 9.15 37.08
N PRO A 79 -13.78 9.59 37.05
CA PRO A 79 -13.29 10.61 37.96
C PRO A 79 -14.13 11.89 37.85
N SER A 80 -14.50 12.47 38.99
CA SER A 80 -15.20 13.75 39.04
C SER A 80 -14.26 14.86 38.55
N SER A 81 -14.25 15.10 37.23
CA SER A 81 -13.48 16.19 36.63
C SER A 81 -14.31 17.47 36.55
N THR A 82 -13.66 18.61 36.75
CA THR A 82 -14.21 19.93 36.43
C THR A 82 -14.52 19.98 34.92
N SER A 83 -15.75 20.33 34.57
CA SER A 83 -16.18 20.50 33.18
C SER A 83 -15.17 21.35 32.42
N ARG A 84 -14.51 20.79 31.40
CA ARG A 84 -13.69 21.59 30.47
C ARG A 84 -14.62 22.55 29.72
N LYS A 85 -14.44 23.86 29.94
CA LYS A 85 -15.10 24.90 29.14
C LYS A 85 -14.44 24.91 27.76
N LEU A 86 -15.01 24.15 26.82
CA LEU A 86 -14.59 24.16 25.43
C LEU A 86 -14.99 25.51 24.80
N ARG A 87 -14.08 26.10 24.02
CA ARG A 87 -14.38 27.30 23.22
C ARG A 87 -15.21 26.89 22.01
N GLU A 88 -16.16 27.75 21.64
CA GLU A 88 -16.92 27.62 20.40
C GLU A 88 -15.97 27.84 19.21
N GLU A 89 -15.99 26.90 18.26
CA GLU A 89 -15.20 26.93 17.03
C GLU A 89 -16.14 27.20 15.86
N SER A 90 -15.73 28.05 14.92
CA SER A 90 -16.55 28.39 13.75
C SER A 90 -16.65 27.23 12.76
N HIS A 91 -17.85 27.06 12.18
CA HIS A 91 -18.23 26.24 11.01
C HIS A 91 -17.40 24.96 10.76
N MET A 92 -18.00 23.80 11.07
CA MET A 92 -17.54 22.52 10.53
C MET A 92 -17.98 22.40 9.06
N ALA A 93 -17.02 22.47 8.15
CA ALA A 93 -17.20 21.99 6.79
C ALA A 93 -16.96 20.47 6.78
N MET A 94 -18.04 19.70 6.62
CA MET A 94 -18.02 18.23 6.47
C MET A 94 -18.15 17.87 4.99
N ALA A 95 -17.39 18.54 4.13
CA ALA A 95 -17.41 18.21 2.72
C ALA A 95 -16.63 16.92 2.52
N ALA A 96 -17.35 15.82 2.24
CA ALA A 96 -16.75 14.68 1.58
C ALA A 96 -16.09 15.21 0.30
N THR A 97 -14.79 14.98 0.12
CA THR A 97 -14.20 15.17 -1.20
C THR A 97 -14.68 14.01 -2.05
N GLU A 98 -15.74 14.23 -2.84
CA GLU A 98 -16.21 13.29 -3.85
C GLU A 98 -15.26 13.39 -5.05
N CYS A 99 -14.53 12.31 -5.30
CA CYS A 99 -13.59 12.19 -6.41
C CYS A 99 -14.21 11.41 -7.57
N ASP A 100 -15.53 11.45 -7.68
CA ASP A 100 -16.34 10.60 -8.56
C ASP A 100 -16.20 10.96 -10.05
N THR A 101 -15.52 12.08 -10.35
CA THR A 101 -15.28 12.56 -11.71
C THR A 101 -13.80 12.85 -11.93
N CYS A 102 -13.27 12.41 -13.07
CA CYS A 102 -11.90 12.75 -13.43
C CYS A 102 -11.78 14.24 -13.72
N LEU A 103 -10.72 14.86 -13.20
CA LEU A 103 -10.40 16.27 -13.43
C LEU A 103 -9.82 16.52 -14.84
N THR A 104 -9.39 15.46 -15.51
CA THR A 104 -8.85 15.47 -16.89
C THR A 104 -9.66 14.54 -17.78
N THR A 105 -9.35 14.51 -19.07
CA THR A 105 -10.00 13.55 -19.98
C THR A 105 -9.61 12.12 -19.58
N PRO A 106 -10.58 11.22 -19.32
CA PRO A 106 -10.28 9.84 -19.00
C PRO A 106 -9.45 9.15 -20.10
N ARG A 107 -8.51 8.32 -19.69
CA ARG A 107 -7.55 7.62 -20.57
C ARG A 107 -7.60 6.11 -20.35
N PRO A 108 -7.22 5.30 -21.34
CA PRO A 108 -6.95 3.89 -21.12
C PRO A 108 -5.96 3.67 -19.97
N CYS A 109 -6.30 2.76 -19.06
CA CYS A 109 -5.46 2.40 -17.92
C CYS A 109 -4.96 0.97 -18.05
N ILE A 110 -3.66 0.77 -17.86
CA ILE A 110 -3.04 -0.55 -17.82
C ILE A 110 -2.38 -0.82 -16.48
N PHE A 111 -2.72 -1.96 -15.88
CA PHE A 111 -2.21 -2.44 -14.61
C PHE A 111 -1.17 -3.55 -14.86
N LEU A 112 0.06 -3.29 -14.42
CA LEU A 112 1.24 -4.13 -14.64
C LEU A 112 1.76 -4.63 -13.28
N HIS A 113 1.56 -5.92 -13.01
CA HIS A 113 1.77 -6.49 -11.68
C HIS A 113 3.25 -6.80 -11.40
N GLY A 114 3.56 -7.01 -10.12
CA GLY A 114 4.90 -7.41 -9.65
C GLY A 114 5.11 -8.92 -9.57
N LEU A 115 5.95 -9.33 -8.62
CA LEU A 115 6.43 -10.71 -8.47
C LEU A 115 5.31 -11.71 -8.15
N GLY A 116 5.46 -12.94 -8.64
CA GLY A 116 4.75 -14.09 -8.07
C GLY A 116 3.59 -14.62 -8.92
N ASN A 117 3.48 -14.24 -10.18
CA ASN A 117 2.49 -14.80 -11.10
C ASN A 117 3.16 -15.80 -12.06
N PRO A 118 2.75 -17.08 -12.08
CA PRO A 118 3.25 -18.07 -13.05
C PRO A 118 2.55 -17.99 -14.41
N ASN A 119 1.41 -17.30 -14.50
CA ASN A 119 0.62 -17.25 -15.72
C ASN A 119 1.23 -16.31 -16.74
N ASP A 120 1.07 -16.62 -18.01
CA ASP A 120 1.40 -15.75 -19.13
C ASP A 120 0.23 -15.76 -20.12
N VAL A 121 -0.37 -14.60 -20.39
CA VAL A 121 -1.54 -14.47 -21.25
C VAL A 121 -1.29 -13.32 -22.21
N ALA A 122 -1.38 -13.61 -23.51
CA ALA A 122 -1.08 -12.64 -24.56
C ALA A 122 -2.11 -11.49 -24.59
N GLU A 123 -3.37 -11.78 -24.34
CA GLU A 123 -4.43 -10.79 -24.31
C GLU A 123 -4.48 -10.03 -22.98
N LEU A 124 -4.74 -8.74 -23.05
CA LEU A 124 -5.04 -7.92 -21.88
C LEU A 124 -6.40 -8.31 -21.29
N GLN A 125 -6.45 -8.42 -19.96
CA GLN A 125 -7.62 -8.91 -19.24
C GLN A 125 -8.46 -7.76 -18.67
N ASP A 126 -9.78 -7.90 -18.68
CA ASP A 126 -10.70 -6.95 -18.04
C ASP A 126 -10.77 -7.12 -16.51
N THR A 127 -10.21 -8.20 -15.95
CA THR A 127 -10.26 -8.45 -14.50
C THR A 127 -8.90 -8.91 -13.98
N PRO A 128 -8.57 -8.65 -12.70
CA PRO A 128 -7.29 -9.03 -12.14
C PRO A 128 -7.20 -10.53 -11.77
N LYS A 129 -8.23 -11.34 -12.03
CA LYS A 129 -8.33 -12.73 -11.58
C LYS A 129 -7.13 -13.59 -11.96
N LEU A 130 -6.62 -13.39 -13.18
CA LEU A 130 -5.48 -14.15 -13.70
C LEU A 130 -4.11 -13.62 -13.23
N THR A 131 -4.06 -12.49 -12.54
CA THR A 131 -2.83 -11.97 -11.93
C THR A 131 -2.40 -12.75 -10.69
N LYS A 132 -3.23 -13.67 -10.16
CA LYS A 132 -2.99 -14.44 -8.92
C LYS A 132 -2.82 -13.57 -7.68
N LYS A 133 -3.80 -12.71 -7.40
CA LYS A 133 -3.82 -11.79 -6.25
C LYS A 133 -2.63 -10.84 -6.23
N LYS A 134 -2.25 -10.31 -7.40
CA LYS A 134 -1.22 -9.26 -7.51
C LYS A 134 -1.80 -7.88 -7.75
N PHE A 135 -3.08 -7.83 -8.10
CA PHE A 135 -3.93 -6.65 -8.02
C PHE A 135 -5.31 -7.04 -7.48
N GLY A 136 -5.91 -6.12 -6.74
CA GLY A 136 -7.35 -6.07 -6.52
C GLY A 136 -8.07 -5.45 -7.72
N ASP A 137 -9.39 -5.49 -7.68
CA ASP A 137 -10.22 -4.95 -8.74
C ASP A 137 -10.52 -3.47 -8.48
N ILE A 138 -10.08 -2.60 -9.38
CA ILE A 138 -10.28 -1.14 -9.27
C ILE A 138 -11.55 -0.65 -9.99
N HIS A 139 -12.34 -1.54 -10.59
CA HIS A 139 -13.60 -1.12 -11.22
C HIS A 139 -14.51 -0.42 -10.21
N GLY A 140 -15.00 0.77 -10.58
CA GLY A 140 -15.76 1.66 -9.69
C GLY A 140 -14.91 2.65 -8.89
N HIS A 141 -13.59 2.50 -8.88
CA HIS A 141 -12.63 3.31 -8.11
C HIS A 141 -11.60 4.02 -9.01
N ALA A 142 -11.89 4.17 -10.30
CA ALA A 142 -10.94 4.65 -11.30
C ALA A 142 -11.61 5.62 -12.30
N PRO A 143 -12.09 6.78 -11.83
CA PRO A 143 -12.87 7.74 -12.63
C PRO A 143 -12.06 8.31 -13.81
N CYS A 144 -10.73 8.33 -13.71
CA CYS A 144 -9.82 8.77 -14.78
C CYS A 144 -9.48 7.68 -15.81
N CYS A 145 -9.99 6.46 -15.64
CA CYS A 145 -9.79 5.37 -16.58
C CYS A 145 -10.99 5.24 -17.52
N SER A 146 -10.79 5.47 -18.82
CA SER A 146 -11.82 5.21 -19.83
C SER A 146 -12.02 3.71 -20.09
N GLU A 147 -10.96 2.94 -19.89
CA GLU A 147 -10.95 1.47 -19.86
C GLU A 147 -9.88 0.99 -18.89
N ILE A 148 -10.07 -0.20 -18.32
CA ILE A 148 -9.15 -0.78 -17.35
C ILE A 148 -8.72 -2.14 -17.88
N LYS A 149 -7.42 -2.32 -18.05
CA LYS A 149 -6.81 -3.58 -18.48
C LYS A 149 -5.74 -4.04 -17.51
N TYR A 150 -5.70 -5.33 -17.25
CA TYR A 150 -4.67 -6.00 -16.46
C TYR A 150 -3.82 -6.86 -17.39
N ALA A 151 -2.52 -6.61 -17.43
CA ALA A 151 -1.59 -7.51 -18.11
C ALA A 151 -1.27 -8.69 -17.19
N VAL A 152 -1.10 -9.88 -17.76
CA VAL A 152 -0.82 -11.12 -17.02
C VAL A 152 0.43 -11.75 -17.60
N MET A 153 1.54 -11.63 -16.86
CA MET A 153 2.86 -12.05 -17.34
C MET A 153 3.53 -12.99 -16.36
N ASN A 154 4.33 -13.94 -16.86
CA ASN A 154 5.09 -14.82 -15.99
C ASN A 154 6.21 -14.01 -15.31
N THR A 155 5.98 -13.73 -14.04
CA THR A 155 6.86 -13.00 -13.12
C THR A 155 7.33 -13.90 -11.99
N ASN A 156 7.29 -15.22 -12.17
CA ASN A 156 8.06 -16.18 -11.38
C ASN A 156 9.42 -16.42 -12.04
N ASP A 157 9.42 -16.62 -13.35
CA ASP A 157 10.57 -17.03 -14.13
C ASP A 157 11.34 -15.87 -14.78
N ALA A 158 10.74 -14.67 -14.79
CA ALA A 158 11.38 -13.45 -15.27
C ALA A 158 11.51 -12.41 -14.14
N GLY A 159 12.74 -11.98 -13.89
CA GLY A 159 13.05 -10.85 -13.00
C GLY A 159 13.05 -9.51 -13.74
N TRP A 160 13.15 -8.41 -12.99
CA TRP A 160 12.96 -7.06 -13.54
C TRP A 160 13.98 -6.61 -14.60
N ARG A 161 15.14 -7.28 -14.68
CA ARG A 161 16.16 -7.05 -15.74
C ARG A 161 15.97 -7.94 -16.98
N ASN A 162 14.94 -8.79 -17.02
CA ASN A 162 14.67 -9.66 -18.16
C ASN A 162 14.22 -8.82 -19.37
N ASP A 163 14.94 -8.95 -20.48
CA ASP A 163 14.75 -8.11 -21.66
C ASP A 163 13.38 -8.31 -22.33
N THR A 164 12.91 -9.57 -22.37
CA THR A 164 11.59 -9.93 -22.92
C THR A 164 10.47 -9.37 -22.06
N LEU A 165 10.52 -9.55 -20.74
CA LEU A 165 9.52 -9.00 -19.82
C LEU A 165 9.40 -7.48 -19.94
N GLN A 166 10.54 -6.78 -20.03
CA GLN A 166 10.55 -5.33 -20.25
C GLN A 166 9.93 -4.94 -21.59
N GLN A 167 10.20 -5.70 -22.65
CA GLN A 167 9.59 -5.46 -23.96
C GLN A 167 8.08 -5.68 -23.89
N THR A 168 7.62 -6.77 -23.27
CA THR A 168 6.20 -7.07 -23.08
C THR A 168 5.47 -5.96 -22.31
N PHE A 169 6.09 -5.38 -21.28
CA PHE A 169 5.53 -4.22 -20.57
C PHE A 169 5.33 -3.01 -21.50
N CYS A 170 6.33 -2.72 -22.35
CA CYS A 170 6.24 -1.66 -23.35
C CYS A 170 5.17 -1.95 -24.41
N ASP A 171 5.17 -3.15 -24.99
CA ASP A 171 4.25 -3.55 -26.07
C ASP A 171 2.79 -3.50 -25.60
N HIS A 172 2.50 -4.01 -24.40
CA HIS A 172 1.16 -3.90 -23.82
C HIS A 172 0.76 -2.44 -23.58
N SER A 173 1.67 -1.62 -23.05
CA SER A 173 1.37 -0.21 -22.81
C SER A 173 1.16 0.57 -24.11
N LEU A 174 1.92 0.27 -25.17
CA LEU A 174 1.75 0.84 -26.50
C LEU A 174 0.38 0.47 -27.09
N SER A 175 -0.09 -0.75 -26.85
CA SER A 175 -1.36 -1.26 -27.38
C SER A 175 -2.62 -0.61 -26.79
N MET A 176 -2.50 0.11 -25.66
CA MET A 176 -3.63 0.72 -24.96
C MET A 176 -4.25 1.92 -25.70
N SER A 177 -3.47 2.60 -26.53
CA SER A 177 -3.95 3.78 -27.27
C SER A 177 -3.58 3.69 -28.74
N SER A 178 -4.55 3.96 -29.61
CA SER A 178 -4.33 4.10 -31.05
C SER A 178 -3.48 5.32 -31.42
N THR A 179 -3.28 6.26 -30.48
CA THR A 179 -2.40 7.42 -30.66
C THR A 179 -0.94 7.15 -30.32
N SER A 180 -0.62 5.99 -29.74
CA SER A 180 0.76 5.57 -29.49
C SER A 180 1.54 5.42 -30.80
N ASP A 181 2.80 5.85 -30.81
CA ASP A 181 3.72 5.60 -31.92
C ASP A 181 4.46 4.29 -31.68
N VAL A 182 3.91 3.19 -32.22
CA VAL A 182 4.49 1.85 -32.10
C VAL A 182 5.87 1.76 -32.75
N ALA A 183 6.11 2.49 -33.85
CA ALA A 183 7.39 2.44 -34.56
C ALA A 183 8.49 3.16 -33.78
N ALA A 184 8.17 4.28 -33.13
CA ALA A 184 9.10 5.02 -32.28
C ALA A 184 9.13 4.52 -30.83
N GLY A 185 8.24 3.60 -30.44
CA GLY A 185 8.11 3.12 -29.06
C GLY A 185 7.61 4.20 -28.09
N VAL A 186 6.77 5.12 -28.53
CA VAL A 186 6.22 6.20 -27.70
C VAL A 186 4.80 5.85 -27.27
N ILE A 187 4.62 5.62 -25.97
CA ILE A 187 3.31 5.35 -25.36
C ILE A 187 2.60 6.69 -25.19
N ASP A 188 1.40 6.81 -25.77
CA ASP A 188 0.60 8.03 -25.73
C ASP A 188 -0.76 7.77 -25.08
N ASN A 189 -1.33 8.82 -24.49
CA ASN A 189 -2.69 8.89 -23.97
C ASN A 189 -3.06 7.72 -23.03
N THR A 190 -2.13 7.29 -22.17
CA THR A 190 -2.31 6.09 -21.33
C THR A 190 -1.94 6.38 -19.87
N ILE A 191 -2.70 5.84 -18.92
CA ILE A 191 -2.32 5.80 -17.50
C ILE A 191 -1.74 4.42 -17.21
N ILE A 192 -0.46 4.38 -16.85
CA ILE A 192 0.24 3.14 -16.53
C ILE A 192 0.29 3.01 -15.02
N VAL A 193 -0.20 1.90 -14.50
CA VAL A 193 -0.20 1.59 -13.07
C VAL A 193 0.67 0.37 -12.82
N THR A 194 1.71 0.52 -12.01
CA THR A 194 2.64 -0.58 -11.70
C THR A 194 2.65 -0.89 -10.22
N HIS A 195 2.67 -2.16 -9.83
CA HIS A 195 2.84 -2.58 -8.44
C HIS A 195 4.12 -3.37 -8.22
N SER A 196 4.79 -3.14 -7.09
CA SER A 196 5.95 -3.92 -6.65
C SER A 196 7.04 -3.99 -7.74
N MET A 197 7.58 -5.17 -8.03
CA MET A 197 8.58 -5.37 -9.10
C MET A 197 8.11 -4.83 -10.48
N GLY A 198 6.82 -4.72 -10.74
CA GLY A 198 6.31 -4.13 -12.00
C GLY A 198 6.84 -2.71 -12.20
N GLY A 199 7.00 -1.93 -11.13
CA GLY A 199 7.58 -0.59 -11.22
C GLY A 199 9.06 -0.61 -11.59
N LEU A 200 9.84 -1.58 -11.08
CA LEU A 200 11.23 -1.80 -11.49
C LEU A 200 11.36 -2.21 -12.96
N VAL A 201 10.46 -3.08 -13.43
CA VAL A 201 10.44 -3.52 -14.84
C VAL A 201 10.22 -2.31 -15.75
N MET A 202 9.19 -1.51 -15.47
CA MET A 202 8.88 -0.30 -16.24
C MET A 202 10.02 0.71 -16.18
N ALA A 203 10.54 1.00 -14.98
CA ALA A 203 11.68 1.90 -14.79
C ALA A 203 12.89 1.52 -15.66
N HIS A 204 13.24 0.23 -15.67
CA HIS A 204 14.41 -0.23 -16.40
C HIS A 204 14.14 -0.35 -17.91
N ALA A 205 12.90 -0.65 -18.32
CA ALA A 205 12.50 -0.60 -19.73
C ALA A 205 12.66 0.82 -20.30
N LEU A 206 12.23 1.84 -19.55
CA LEU A 206 12.44 3.25 -19.89
C LEU A 206 13.92 3.61 -19.92
N ALA A 207 14.69 3.19 -18.91
CA ALA A 207 16.13 3.46 -18.83
C ALA A 207 16.92 2.85 -20.02
N LYS A 208 16.47 1.71 -20.53
CA LYS A 208 17.05 1.05 -21.71
C LYS A 208 16.48 1.57 -23.04
N GLY A 209 15.54 2.51 -23.02
CA GLY A 209 14.91 3.06 -24.22
C GLY A 209 14.04 2.05 -24.99
N LYS A 210 13.51 1.02 -24.33
CA LYS A 210 12.59 0.06 -24.96
C LYS A 210 11.25 0.70 -25.33
N CYS A 211 10.83 1.68 -24.54
CA CYS A 211 9.76 2.59 -24.83
C CYS A 211 10.00 3.92 -24.11
N SER A 212 9.18 4.92 -24.42
CA SER A 212 9.15 6.22 -23.76
C SER A 212 7.72 6.71 -23.58
N PHE A 213 7.53 7.68 -22.69
CA PHE A 213 6.22 8.28 -22.46
C PHE A 213 6.07 9.58 -23.23
N SER A 214 4.91 9.76 -23.86
CA SER A 214 4.51 11.08 -24.35
C SER A 214 4.14 12.01 -23.18
N LYS A 215 3.80 13.26 -23.51
CA LYS A 215 3.30 14.24 -22.52
C LYS A 215 1.90 13.91 -21.97
N THR A 216 1.17 13.00 -22.61
CA THR A 216 -0.20 12.62 -22.24
C THR A 216 -0.24 11.25 -21.56
N THR A 217 0.93 10.66 -21.30
CA THR A 217 1.07 9.41 -20.55
C THR A 217 1.47 9.70 -19.12
N SER A 218 0.76 9.11 -18.16
CA SER A 218 1.02 9.29 -16.73
C SER A 218 1.35 7.93 -16.11
N TRP A 219 2.41 7.87 -15.29
CA TRP A 219 2.80 6.65 -14.58
C TRP A 219 2.53 6.76 -13.08
N VAL A 220 1.70 5.86 -12.56
CA VAL A 220 1.38 5.68 -11.15
C VAL A 220 2.12 4.44 -10.62
N ALA A 221 2.98 4.63 -9.62
CA ALA A 221 3.76 3.53 -9.03
C ALA A 221 3.30 3.17 -7.62
N LEU A 222 3.15 1.88 -7.35
CA LEU A 222 2.62 1.36 -6.08
C LEU A 222 3.65 0.43 -5.44
N SER A 223 4.27 0.87 -4.35
CA SER A 223 5.32 0.14 -3.62
C SER A 223 6.44 -0.49 -4.47
N PRO A 224 7.04 0.21 -5.48
CA PRO A 224 8.14 -0.37 -6.23
C PRO A 224 9.42 -0.51 -5.39
N PRO A 225 10.14 -1.65 -5.39
CA PRO A 225 11.40 -1.76 -4.67
C PRO A 225 12.58 -1.15 -5.46
N MET A 226 12.64 0.19 -5.60
CA MET A 226 13.62 0.86 -6.47
C MET A 226 15.09 0.71 -6.01
N THR A 227 15.34 0.27 -4.77
CA THR A 227 16.67 -0.15 -4.28
C THR A 227 16.70 -1.62 -3.85
N GLY A 228 15.73 -2.43 -4.29
CA GLY A 228 15.55 -3.82 -3.86
C GLY A 228 14.77 -3.96 -2.54
N SER A 229 14.74 -5.18 -2.02
CA SER A 229 13.97 -5.56 -0.83
C SER A 229 14.81 -6.43 0.10
N MET A 230 14.89 -6.07 1.39
CA MET A 230 15.58 -6.93 2.37
C MET A 230 14.88 -8.27 2.56
N ALA A 231 13.59 -8.39 2.24
CA ALA A 231 12.89 -9.68 2.26
C ALA A 231 13.49 -10.64 1.23
N SER A 232 13.94 -10.14 0.07
CA SER A 232 14.67 -10.94 -0.92
C SER A 232 16.02 -11.40 -0.38
N ASP A 233 16.79 -10.51 0.24
CA ASP A 233 18.11 -10.84 0.80
C ASP A 233 18.00 -11.89 1.91
N TYR A 234 17.02 -11.72 2.79
CA TYR A 234 16.74 -12.62 3.90
C TYR A 234 16.32 -14.01 3.40
N LEU A 235 15.46 -14.09 2.38
CA LEU A 235 15.11 -15.36 1.75
C LEU A 235 16.29 -16.06 1.08
N MET A 236 17.15 -15.30 0.39
CA MET A 236 18.34 -15.85 -0.26
C MET A 236 19.24 -16.52 0.78
N ASP A 237 19.44 -15.86 1.93
CA ASP A 237 20.23 -16.42 3.03
C ASP A 237 19.67 -17.72 3.58
N ILE A 238 18.35 -17.80 3.72
CA ILE A 238 17.74 -18.97 4.33
C ILE A 238 17.59 -20.12 3.33
N CYS A 239 17.22 -19.85 2.08
CA CYS A 239 17.09 -20.89 1.07
C CYS A 239 18.43 -21.51 0.66
N ASP A 240 19.56 -20.83 0.91
CA ASP A 240 20.91 -21.34 0.66
C ASP A 240 21.48 -22.12 1.86
N ASP A 241 20.82 -22.11 3.03
CA ASP A 241 21.22 -22.85 4.23
C ASP A 241 20.35 -24.11 4.42
N GLU A 242 20.93 -25.29 4.20
CA GLU A 242 20.23 -26.60 4.25
C GLU A 242 19.59 -26.92 5.62
N ASN A 243 19.90 -26.16 6.69
CA ASN A 243 19.47 -26.46 8.06
C ASN A 243 18.45 -25.48 8.67
N ASN A 244 17.98 -24.46 7.95
CA ASN A 244 17.10 -23.45 8.53
C ASN A 244 15.61 -23.74 8.27
N ASN A 245 14.88 -24.04 9.35
CA ASN A 245 13.42 -24.08 9.35
C ASN A 245 12.85 -22.65 9.33
N ILE A 246 12.41 -22.18 8.16
CA ILE A 246 11.60 -20.95 8.07
C ILE A 246 10.26 -21.21 8.78
N ALA A 247 9.84 -20.28 9.65
CA ALA A 247 8.52 -20.34 10.26
C ALA A 247 7.43 -20.44 9.17
N ALA A 248 6.46 -21.36 9.32
CA ALA A 248 5.44 -21.63 8.30
C ALA A 248 4.72 -20.36 7.81
N GLY A 249 4.42 -19.42 8.71
CA GLY A 249 3.80 -18.14 8.33
C GLY A 249 4.69 -17.28 7.44
N LEU A 250 6.02 -17.36 7.59
CA LEU A 250 6.97 -16.60 6.78
C LEU A 250 6.99 -17.15 5.35
N PHE A 251 6.97 -18.48 5.18
CA PHE A 251 6.81 -19.13 3.87
C PHE A 251 5.55 -18.68 3.10
N GLU A 252 4.44 -18.42 3.79
CA GLU A 252 3.20 -17.94 3.16
C GLU A 252 3.34 -16.53 2.55
N ILE A 253 4.22 -15.70 3.08
CA ILE A 253 4.44 -14.31 2.61
C ILE A 253 5.58 -14.23 1.62
N VAL A 254 6.76 -14.69 2.05
CA VAL A 254 8.02 -14.43 1.36
C VAL A 254 8.30 -15.53 0.33
N GLY A 255 7.63 -16.68 0.43
CA GLY A 255 7.57 -17.71 -0.61
C GLY A 255 8.43 -18.95 -0.32
N GLN A 256 8.19 -19.99 -1.11
CA GLN A 256 8.81 -21.31 -0.99
C GLN A 256 10.24 -21.32 -1.57
N CYS A 257 11.12 -22.14 -0.98
CA CYS A 257 12.41 -22.51 -1.57
C CYS A 257 12.20 -23.68 -2.56
N PRO A 258 12.94 -23.74 -3.69
CA PRO A 258 13.89 -22.73 -4.16
C PRO A 258 13.17 -21.46 -4.64
N MET A 259 13.76 -20.29 -4.37
CA MET A 259 13.14 -19.02 -4.75
C MET A 259 12.97 -18.91 -6.28
N PRO A 260 11.81 -18.40 -6.75
CA PRO A 260 11.64 -18.01 -8.15
C PRO A 260 12.68 -16.98 -8.59
N LYS A 261 13.04 -16.98 -9.89
CA LYS A 261 14.03 -16.07 -10.48
C LYS A 261 13.70 -14.60 -10.23
N SER A 262 12.42 -14.26 -10.24
CA SER A 262 11.97 -12.90 -9.99
C SER A 262 12.31 -12.44 -8.58
N ARG A 263 12.03 -13.24 -7.55
CA ARG A 263 12.38 -12.91 -6.16
C ARG A 263 13.88 -12.74 -6.01
N LYS A 264 14.68 -13.67 -6.55
CA LYS A 264 16.15 -13.55 -6.55
C LYS A 264 16.67 -12.29 -7.23
N SER A 265 15.88 -11.67 -8.11
CA SER A 265 16.29 -10.48 -8.85
C SER A 265 16.12 -9.17 -8.07
N THR A 266 15.32 -9.15 -7.01
CA THR A 266 14.99 -7.93 -6.23
C THR A 266 15.83 -7.79 -4.95
N THR A 267 17.05 -8.31 -4.97
CA THR A 267 18.02 -8.18 -3.86
C THR A 267 18.42 -6.72 -3.65
N TYR A 268 18.77 -6.38 -2.41
CA TYR A 268 18.99 -5.01 -1.98
C TYR A 268 20.27 -4.41 -2.60
N GLN A 269 20.15 -3.24 -3.23
CA GLN A 269 21.25 -2.56 -3.90
C GLN A 269 22.45 -2.35 -2.96
N GLY A 270 23.66 -2.68 -3.45
CA GLY A 270 24.89 -2.64 -2.65
C GLY A 270 24.95 -3.68 -1.52
N GLY A 271 23.99 -4.60 -1.47
CA GLY A 271 23.96 -5.74 -0.56
C GLY A 271 24.79 -6.93 -1.06
N LYS A 272 24.94 -7.94 -0.21
CA LYS A 272 25.77 -9.12 -0.49
C LYS A 272 25.29 -9.97 -1.68
N HIS A 273 24.00 -9.91 -2.01
CA HIS A 273 23.36 -10.68 -3.08
C HIS A 273 23.24 -9.90 -4.38
N THR A 274 23.99 -8.82 -4.52
CA THR A 274 24.04 -7.97 -5.72
C THR A 274 25.42 -8.00 -6.36
N SER A 275 25.52 -7.40 -7.54
CA SER A 275 26.78 -7.21 -8.25
C SER A 275 26.84 -5.80 -8.81
N PRO A 276 28.03 -5.27 -9.18
CA PRO A 276 28.14 -3.94 -9.76
C PRO A 276 27.22 -3.70 -10.97
N SER A 277 26.96 -4.73 -11.77
CA SER A 277 26.04 -4.65 -12.90
C SER A 277 24.57 -4.53 -12.46
N ILE A 278 24.17 -5.18 -11.37
CA ILE A 278 22.83 -5.05 -10.79
C ILE A 278 22.66 -3.67 -10.19
N ASP A 279 23.67 -3.19 -9.45
CA ASP A 279 23.63 -1.86 -8.84
C ASP A 279 23.56 -0.75 -9.88
N ALA A 280 24.31 -0.86 -10.98
CA ALA A 280 24.23 0.08 -12.09
C ALA A 280 22.84 0.09 -12.73
N ALA A 281 22.20 -1.08 -12.85
CA ALA A 281 20.83 -1.17 -13.36
C ALA A 281 19.82 -0.52 -12.41
N TYR A 282 20.00 -0.65 -11.09
CA TYR A 282 19.16 0.05 -10.11
C TYR A 282 19.32 1.57 -10.23
N VAL A 283 20.55 2.08 -10.35
CA VAL A 283 20.79 3.52 -10.56
C VAL A 283 20.08 4.02 -11.81
N ALA A 284 20.20 3.30 -12.93
CA ALA A 284 19.53 3.67 -14.18
C ALA A 284 17.99 3.64 -14.04
N ALA A 285 17.44 2.61 -13.38
CA ALA A 285 16.01 2.52 -13.11
C ALA A 285 15.52 3.66 -12.20
N GLN A 286 16.26 4.03 -11.15
CA GLN A 286 15.93 5.14 -10.26
C GLN A 286 15.93 6.49 -10.99
N GLU A 287 16.88 6.71 -11.89
CA GLU A 287 16.90 7.91 -12.74
C GLU A 287 15.66 7.98 -13.63
N ALA A 288 15.33 6.89 -14.33
CA ALA A 288 14.14 6.81 -15.16
C ALA A 288 12.85 6.95 -14.32
N TYR A 289 12.79 6.36 -13.14
CA TYR A 289 11.68 6.47 -12.21
C TYR A 289 11.41 7.92 -11.83
N ARG A 290 12.42 8.61 -11.27
CA ARG A 290 12.30 10.01 -10.83
C ARG A 290 11.94 10.97 -11.95
N LYS A 291 12.38 10.68 -13.18
CA LYS A 291 12.09 11.52 -14.35
C LYS A 291 10.66 11.36 -14.86
N ASN A 292 10.05 10.19 -14.70
CA ASN A 292 8.82 9.83 -15.42
C ASN A 292 7.61 9.54 -14.53
N VAL A 293 7.79 9.27 -13.23
CA VAL A 293 6.67 8.97 -12.34
C VAL A 293 5.82 10.22 -12.09
N ALA A 294 4.52 10.08 -12.30
CA ALA A 294 3.54 11.15 -12.10
C ALA A 294 2.97 11.13 -10.68
N ALA A 295 2.78 9.94 -10.09
CA ALA A 295 2.28 9.74 -8.73
C ALA A 295 2.87 8.44 -8.15
N ALA A 296 3.07 8.41 -6.84
CA ALA A 296 3.60 7.21 -6.18
C ALA A 296 2.95 6.97 -4.82
N MET A 297 2.65 5.70 -4.53
CA MET A 297 2.25 5.23 -3.22
C MET A 297 3.42 4.45 -2.61
N CYS A 298 4.00 5.00 -1.54
CA CYS A 298 5.10 4.39 -0.80
C CYS A 298 4.73 4.28 0.67
N SER A 299 4.33 3.10 1.12
CA SER A 299 3.91 2.90 2.50
C SER A 299 5.08 2.86 3.48
N ASP A 300 4.84 3.36 4.70
CA ASP A 300 5.78 3.27 5.81
C ASP A 300 5.33 2.32 6.94
N SER A 301 4.28 1.51 6.71
CA SER A 301 3.76 0.58 7.70
C SER A 301 3.30 -0.77 7.13
N PHE A 302 3.72 -1.85 7.77
CA PHE A 302 3.37 -3.23 7.43
C PHE A 302 2.07 -3.73 8.09
N LEU A 303 1.43 -2.92 8.95
CA LEU A 303 0.20 -3.31 9.65
C LEU A 303 -0.99 -3.39 8.68
N GLY A 304 -1.12 -2.38 7.81
CA GLY A 304 -2.16 -2.30 6.81
C GLY A 304 -3.60 -2.35 7.34
N LEU A 305 -4.49 -2.80 6.45
CA LEU A 305 -5.91 -3.00 6.69
C LEU A 305 -6.17 -4.37 7.31
N LEU A 306 -7.28 -4.49 8.05
CA LEU A 306 -7.71 -5.76 8.61
C LEU A 306 -8.14 -6.71 7.48
N SER A 307 -7.31 -7.72 7.19
CA SER A 307 -7.55 -8.71 6.14
C SER A 307 -6.71 -9.98 6.35
N THR A 308 -6.88 -10.95 5.46
CA THR A 308 -6.04 -12.16 5.43
C THR A 308 -4.57 -11.86 5.10
N TYR A 309 -4.23 -10.66 4.62
CA TYR A 309 -2.86 -10.24 4.33
C TYR A 309 -2.14 -9.59 5.53
N GLN A 310 -2.89 -9.20 6.56
CA GLN A 310 -2.33 -8.46 7.70
C GLN A 310 -1.32 -9.28 8.51
N ALA A 311 -1.72 -10.42 9.07
CA ALA A 311 -0.83 -11.27 9.86
C ALA A 311 0.42 -11.71 9.07
N PRO A 312 0.28 -12.13 7.80
CA PRO A 312 1.40 -12.29 6.89
C PRO A 312 2.35 -11.07 6.87
N CYS A 313 1.87 -9.88 6.51
CA CYS A 313 2.75 -8.71 6.38
C CYS A 313 3.37 -8.26 7.72
N ILE A 314 2.68 -8.44 8.85
CA ILE A 314 3.23 -8.19 10.19
C ILE A 314 4.43 -9.08 10.45
N LEU A 315 4.33 -10.37 10.15
CA LEU A 315 5.43 -11.31 10.34
C LEU A 315 6.62 -10.94 9.47
N ALA A 316 6.41 -10.63 8.18
CA ALA A 316 7.50 -10.22 7.30
C ALA A 316 8.15 -8.91 7.76
N GLY A 317 7.35 -7.88 8.06
CA GLY A 317 7.84 -6.57 8.52
C GLY A 317 8.58 -6.60 9.86
N THR A 318 8.39 -7.65 10.66
CA THR A 318 9.03 -7.85 11.97
C THR A 318 10.23 -8.80 11.92
N ALA A 319 10.12 -9.91 11.18
CA ALA A 319 11.14 -10.96 11.14
C ALA A 319 12.27 -10.66 10.15
N VAL A 320 11.97 -10.00 9.03
CA VAL A 320 12.98 -9.61 8.05
C VAL A 320 13.84 -8.48 8.63
N PRO A 321 15.18 -8.56 8.51
CA PRO A 321 16.09 -7.51 8.98
C PRO A 321 16.08 -6.29 8.03
N HIS A 322 14.94 -5.61 7.97
CA HIS A 322 14.75 -4.40 7.17
C HIS A 322 15.74 -3.29 7.56
N LYS A 323 16.11 -2.45 6.58
CA LYS A 323 16.99 -1.29 6.84
C LYS A 323 16.35 -0.25 7.77
N SER A 324 15.02 -0.28 7.93
CA SER A 324 14.30 0.57 8.86
C SER A 324 12.95 -0.04 9.25
N LYS A 325 12.34 0.47 10.33
CA LYS A 325 10.96 0.13 10.72
C LYS A 325 9.89 0.66 9.76
N LYS A 326 10.25 1.58 8.84
CA LYS A 326 9.36 2.10 7.80
C LYS A 326 9.39 1.16 6.59
N ASN A 327 8.46 0.23 6.54
CA ASN A 327 8.31 -0.72 5.44
C ASN A 327 6.86 -1.20 5.35
N ASP A 328 6.46 -1.71 4.19
CA ASP A 328 5.12 -2.24 3.94
C ASP A 328 5.00 -3.76 4.19
N GLY A 329 6.03 -4.34 4.81
CA GLY A 329 6.19 -5.77 5.06
C GLY A 329 7.19 -6.41 4.10
N LEU A 330 7.39 -5.85 2.91
CA LEU A 330 8.31 -6.38 1.90
C LEU A 330 9.28 -5.33 1.38
N VAL A 331 8.83 -4.09 1.21
CA VAL A 331 9.60 -2.99 0.62
C VAL A 331 9.75 -1.89 1.66
N GLU A 332 10.99 -1.47 1.88
CA GLU A 332 11.28 -0.32 2.71
C GLU A 332 10.78 0.97 2.05
N PHE A 333 10.26 1.89 2.86
CA PHE A 333 9.79 3.19 2.40
C PHE A 333 10.85 3.91 1.54
N GLN A 334 12.11 3.93 1.98
CA GLN A 334 13.23 4.54 1.25
C GLN A 334 13.55 3.82 -0.07
N SER A 335 13.38 2.49 -0.11
CA SER A 335 13.50 1.73 -1.38
C SER A 335 12.41 2.15 -2.34
N CYS A 336 11.19 2.35 -1.85
CA CYS A 336 10.08 2.84 -2.66
C CYS A 336 10.28 4.24 -3.24
N LEU A 337 10.89 5.14 -2.48
CA LEU A 337 11.17 6.49 -2.95
C LEU A 337 12.06 6.50 -4.19
N GLY A 338 12.98 5.54 -4.33
CA GLY A 338 13.91 5.50 -5.47
C GLY A 338 14.68 6.81 -5.68
N GLY A 339 14.92 7.55 -4.59
CA GLY A 339 15.57 8.86 -4.59
C GLY A 339 14.65 10.07 -4.86
N LEU A 340 13.32 9.89 -4.88
CA LEU A 340 12.36 11.00 -4.75
C LEU A 340 12.53 11.66 -3.37
N ASP A 341 12.25 12.95 -3.28
CA ASP A 341 12.31 13.67 -2.01
C ASP A 341 11.18 13.22 -1.07
N GLU A 342 11.53 12.74 0.13
CA GLU A 342 10.57 12.31 1.16
C GLU A 342 9.59 13.44 1.52
N ASN A 343 9.99 14.72 1.39
CA ASN A 343 9.12 15.86 1.69
C ASN A 343 7.96 16.03 0.70
N LEU A 344 8.01 15.37 -0.47
CA LEU A 344 6.87 15.32 -1.38
C LEU A 344 5.75 14.43 -0.85
N PHE A 345 6.07 13.51 0.06
CA PHE A 345 5.16 12.47 0.49
C PHE A 345 4.34 12.87 1.72
N GLY A 346 3.03 12.99 1.54
CA GLY A 346 2.07 13.22 2.60
C GLY A 346 1.24 11.98 2.93
N ASN A 347 0.59 11.97 4.08
CA ASN A 347 -0.16 10.81 4.58
C ASN A 347 -1.68 10.91 4.36
N HIS A 348 -2.12 11.85 3.51
CA HIS A 348 -3.52 12.02 3.13
C HIS A 348 -3.75 11.45 1.72
N TYR A 349 -4.93 10.88 1.47
CA TYR A 349 -5.29 10.33 0.15
C TYR A 349 -5.38 11.38 -0.97
N LEU A 350 -5.18 12.66 -0.68
CA LEU A 350 -5.12 13.73 -1.69
C LEU A 350 -3.66 14.04 -2.08
N ASP A 351 -2.69 13.48 -1.37
CA ASP A 351 -1.28 13.66 -1.67
C ASP A 351 -0.92 12.81 -2.88
N ARG A 352 -0.53 13.46 -3.98
CA ARG A 352 -0.09 12.78 -5.22
C ARG A 352 1.05 11.79 -4.96
N PHE A 353 1.96 12.14 -4.06
CA PHE A 353 2.95 11.25 -3.50
C PHE A 353 2.46 10.85 -2.10
N TYR A 354 1.91 9.65 -2.01
CA TYR A 354 1.20 9.19 -0.83
C TYR A 354 2.08 8.27 0.00
N ARG A 355 2.23 8.61 1.27
CA ARG A 355 2.84 7.79 2.32
C ARG A 355 1.75 7.19 3.22
N PRO A 356 1.09 6.12 2.76
CA PRO A 356 0.09 5.43 3.55
C PRO A 356 0.70 4.58 4.67
N GLN A 357 -0.20 4.13 5.54
CA GLN A 357 0.01 3.06 6.52
C GLN A 357 -0.68 1.76 6.03
N LEU A 358 -0.23 1.27 4.87
CA LEU A 358 -0.81 0.13 4.14
C LEU A 358 0.23 -0.98 3.96
N ASN A 359 -0.14 -2.24 4.18
CA ASN A 359 0.81 -3.32 3.89
C ASN A 359 0.95 -3.51 2.35
N HIS A 360 1.96 -4.28 1.93
CA HIS A 360 2.29 -4.45 0.51
C HIS A 360 1.14 -4.98 -0.37
N ALA A 361 0.22 -5.75 0.23
CA ALA A 361 -0.96 -6.25 -0.47
C ALA A 361 -2.04 -5.17 -0.60
N ASP A 362 -2.24 -4.36 0.43
CA ASP A 362 -3.21 -3.27 0.41
C ASP A 362 -2.84 -2.17 -0.59
N THR A 363 -1.53 -1.90 -0.79
CA THR A 363 -1.08 -0.98 -1.84
C THR A 363 -1.38 -1.50 -3.25
N ALA A 364 -1.73 -2.78 -3.39
CA ALA A 364 -2.17 -3.40 -4.63
C ALA A 364 -3.69 -3.50 -4.75
N PHE A 365 -4.44 -2.79 -3.88
CA PHE A 365 -5.91 -2.76 -3.85
C PHE A 365 -6.59 -4.07 -3.43
N LEU A 366 -5.86 -5.00 -2.78
CA LEU A 366 -6.38 -6.36 -2.51
C LEU A 366 -7.40 -6.46 -1.36
N THR A 367 -7.56 -5.41 -0.55
CA THR A 367 -8.38 -5.45 0.67
C THR A 367 -9.58 -4.51 0.63
N GLY A 368 -9.45 -3.34 0.01
CA GLY A 368 -10.45 -2.26 0.06
C GLY A 368 -9.89 -0.99 0.71
N GLU A 369 -10.76 -0.28 1.44
CA GLU A 369 -10.43 0.99 2.11
C GLU A 369 -10.40 0.85 3.64
N GLY A 370 -9.56 1.65 4.26
CA GLY A 370 -9.59 1.93 5.68
C GLY A 370 -10.74 2.87 6.02
N ILE A 371 -11.42 2.57 7.11
CA ILE A 371 -12.62 3.31 7.50
C ILE A 371 -12.27 4.59 8.26
N LEU A 372 -11.17 4.59 9.03
CA LEU A 372 -10.86 5.62 10.02
C LEU A 372 -9.73 6.58 9.62
N LYS A 373 -8.75 6.11 8.85
CA LYS A 373 -7.51 6.87 8.58
C LYS A 373 -7.40 7.26 7.12
N ASP A 374 -7.11 8.54 6.87
CA ASP A 374 -6.81 9.02 5.52
C ASP A 374 -5.52 8.40 4.95
N SER A 375 -4.64 7.90 5.82
CA SER A 375 -3.44 7.14 5.45
C SER A 375 -3.72 5.68 5.11
N GLN A 376 -4.98 5.25 5.08
CA GLN A 376 -5.37 3.87 4.79
C GLN A 376 -6.42 3.80 3.67
N LYS A 377 -6.42 4.75 2.74
CA LYS A 377 -7.44 4.90 1.72
C LYS A 377 -6.86 4.76 0.29
N PRO A 378 -6.40 3.57 -0.12
CA PRO A 378 -5.72 3.38 -1.41
C PRO A 378 -6.61 3.64 -2.64
N HIS A 379 -7.87 3.17 -2.64
CA HIS A 379 -8.85 3.39 -3.69
C HIS A 379 -9.24 4.86 -3.76
N LYS A 380 -9.58 5.49 -2.61
CA LYS A 380 -9.90 6.93 -2.59
C LYS A 380 -8.71 7.76 -3.08
N TRP A 381 -7.49 7.36 -2.74
CA TRP A 381 -6.29 8.00 -3.28
C TRP A 381 -6.25 7.92 -4.80
N PHE A 382 -6.45 6.72 -5.38
CA PHE A 382 -6.44 6.54 -6.82
C PHE A 382 -7.57 7.29 -7.53
N GLU A 383 -8.77 7.32 -6.95
CA GLU A 383 -9.92 8.11 -7.43
C GLU A 383 -9.58 9.60 -7.52
N CYS A 384 -8.91 10.13 -6.49
CA CYS A 384 -8.61 11.55 -6.37
C CYS A 384 -7.34 11.98 -7.13
N LEU A 385 -6.64 11.08 -7.81
CA LEU A 385 -5.41 11.44 -8.52
C LEU A 385 -5.70 12.35 -9.73
N ALA A 386 -5.24 13.59 -9.65
CA ALA A 386 -5.18 14.51 -10.78
C ALA A 386 -3.98 14.17 -11.69
N LEU A 387 -4.21 13.38 -12.74
CA LEU A 387 -3.18 12.83 -13.66
C LEU A 387 -3.17 13.43 -15.05
#